data_AF-A0A7X5QJK4-F1
#
_entry.id   AF-A0A7X5QJK4-F1
#
_cell.length_a   1.000
_cell.length_b   1.000
_cell.length_c   1.000
_cell.angle_alpha   90.00
_cell.angle_beta   90.00
_cell.angle_gamma   90.00
#
_symmetry.space_group_name_H-M   'P 1'
#
loop_
_entity.id
_entity.type
_entity.pdbx_description
1 polymer ?
#
loop_
_entity_poly.entity_id
_entity_poly.type
_entity_poly.pdbx_seq_one_letter_code
_entity_poly.pdbx_strand_id
1 'polypeptide(L)'
;MSETVVNDIVRWLETQLQCNEGIKIDTIANRSGYSKWHLQRVFKEVKGCTLGEYVRKRRLHEAAKSLREENLPILDIALQYGFSSQATFTRIFKKHFNTTPARFRENGNLPELKYFLRCE
;
A
#
# COMPACT_ATOMS: atom_id res chain seq x y z
N MET A 1 8.21 12.52 20.08
CA MET A 1 7.02 11.74 20.51
C MET A 1 6.14 11.34 19.34
N SER A 2 5.74 12.26 18.46
CA SER A 2 4.89 11.96 17.29
C SER A 2 5.51 10.98 16.29
N GLU A 3 6.83 11.04 16.08
CA GLU A 3 7.54 10.15 15.16
C GLU A 3 7.56 8.68 15.64
N THR A 4 7.66 8.44 16.95
CA THR A 4 7.63 7.09 17.54
C THR A 4 6.28 6.42 17.28
N VAL A 5 5.18 7.15 17.50
CA VAL A 5 3.82 6.67 17.26
C VAL A 5 3.63 6.30 15.78
N VAL A 6 4.08 7.16 14.87
CA VAL A 6 4.00 6.89 13.41
C VAL A 6 4.80 5.65 13.02
N ASN A 7 5.99 5.47 13.57
CA ASN A 7 6.81 4.29 13.28
C ASN A 7 6.15 3.00 13.80
N ASP A 8 5.51 3.03 14.96
CA ASP A 8 4.76 1.87 15.47
C ASP A 8 3.53 1.55 14.61
N ILE A 9 2.80 2.56 14.14
CA ILE A 9 1.69 2.38 13.20
C ILE A 9 2.17 1.78 11.88
N VAL A 10 3.29 2.26 11.35
CA VAL A 10 3.90 1.71 10.13
C VAL A 10 4.28 0.24 10.35
N ARG A 11 4.97 -0.09 11.44
CA ARG A 11 5.34 -1.49 11.76
C ARG A 11 4.11 -2.39 11.80
N TRP A 12 3.06 -1.94 12.48
CA TRP A 12 1.81 -2.70 12.55
C TRP A 12 1.16 -2.89 11.17
N LEU A 13 1.14 -1.84 10.34
CA LEU A 13 0.63 -1.89 8.97
C LEU A 13 1.38 -2.91 8.12
N GLU A 14 2.71 -2.93 8.21
CA GLU A 14 3.55 -3.89 7.49
C GLU A 14 3.24 -5.34 7.92
N THR A 15 3.05 -5.59 9.21
CA THR A 15 2.62 -6.91 9.71
C THR A 15 1.27 -7.33 9.13
N GLN A 16 0.30 -6.43 9.09
CA GLN A 16 -1.05 -6.74 8.57
C GLN A 16 -1.06 -6.95 7.06
N LEU A 17 -0.25 -6.18 6.31
CA LEU A 17 -0.02 -6.42 4.88
C LEU A 17 0.55 -7.81 4.63
N GLN A 18 1.49 -8.25 5.46
CA GLN A 18 2.12 -9.57 5.34
C GLN A 18 1.16 -10.73 5.65
N CYS A 19 0.22 -10.53 6.57
CA CYS A 19 -0.82 -11.52 6.89
C CYS A 19 -1.99 -11.53 5.89
N ASN A 20 -1.97 -10.65 4.87
CA ASN A 20 -3.06 -10.41 3.92
C ASN A 20 -4.42 -10.16 4.58
N GLU A 21 -4.41 -9.68 5.82
CA GLU A 21 -5.62 -9.32 6.55
C GLU A 21 -6.10 -7.94 6.09
N GLY A 22 -7.41 -7.82 5.84
CA GLY A 22 -8.00 -6.58 5.36
C GLY A 22 -7.72 -5.40 6.30
N ILE A 23 -6.86 -4.47 5.86
CA ILE A 23 -6.54 -3.25 6.60
C ILE A 23 -7.78 -2.35 6.69
N LYS A 24 -8.41 -2.32 7.85
CA LYS A 24 -9.43 -1.33 8.21
C LYS A 24 -8.78 -0.21 8.99
N ILE A 25 -8.85 1.03 8.47
CA ILE A 25 -8.29 2.22 9.12
C ILE A 25 -8.84 2.38 10.56
N ASP A 26 -10.09 2.01 10.79
CA ASP A 26 -10.73 2.09 12.09
C ASP A 26 -10.09 1.14 13.13
N THR A 27 -9.55 -0.01 12.70
CA THR A 27 -8.77 -0.91 13.58
C THR A 27 -7.45 -0.25 14.03
N ILE A 28 -6.86 0.60 13.18
CA ILE A 28 -5.59 1.29 13.46
C ILE A 28 -5.79 2.36 14.53
N ALA A 29 -6.85 3.14 14.40
CA ALA A 29 -7.20 4.18 15.37
C ALA A 29 -7.42 3.57 16.76
N ASN A 30 -8.26 2.53 16.86
CA ASN A 30 -8.54 1.85 18.12
C ASN A 30 -7.29 1.26 18.80
N ARG A 31 -6.34 0.71 18.02
CA ARG A 31 -5.11 0.13 18.57
C ARG A 31 -4.10 1.18 19.04
N SER A 32 -4.07 2.33 18.38
CA SER A 32 -3.12 3.42 18.68
C SER A 32 -3.47 4.21 19.94
N GLY A 33 -4.69 4.08 20.46
CA GLY A 33 -5.22 4.93 21.52
C GLY A 33 -5.56 6.37 21.08
N TYR A 34 -5.36 6.69 19.79
CA TYR A 34 -5.67 8.00 19.21
C TYR A 34 -6.92 7.95 18.35
N SER A 35 -7.62 9.09 18.29
CA SER A 35 -8.72 9.25 17.34
C SER A 35 -8.19 9.14 15.90
N LYS A 36 -9.04 8.62 15.00
CA LYS A 36 -8.74 8.50 13.56
C LYS A 36 -8.24 9.81 12.95
N TRP A 37 -8.81 10.94 13.37
CA TRP A 37 -8.43 12.26 12.90
C TRP A 37 -7.02 12.64 13.35
N HIS A 38 -6.70 12.44 14.63
CA HIS A 38 -5.36 12.71 15.15
C HIS A 38 -4.31 11.82 14.47
N LEU A 39 -4.63 10.53 14.29
CA LEU A 39 -3.80 9.56 13.58
C LEU A 39 -3.47 10.01 12.16
N GLN A 40 -4.50 10.38 11.38
CA GLN A 40 -4.32 10.82 10.00
C GLN A 40 -3.50 12.10 9.91
N ARG A 41 -3.70 13.04 10.84
CA ARG A 41 -2.97 14.30 10.91
C ARG A 41 -1.49 14.06 11.20
N VAL A 42 -1.19 13.36 12.29
CA VAL A 42 0.19 13.09 12.71
C VAL A 42 0.93 12.25 11.67
N PHE A 43 0.27 11.25 11.08
CA PHE A 43 0.86 10.46 10.00
C PHE A 43 1.20 11.32 8.78
N LYS A 44 0.31 12.24 8.39
CA LYS A 44 0.56 13.16 7.27
C LYS A 44 1.69 14.14 7.59
N GLU A 45 1.75 14.68 8.81
CA GLU A 45 2.83 15.58 9.26
C GLU A 45 4.20 14.89 9.22
N VAL A 46 4.28 13.60 9.57
CA VAL A 46 5.55 12.85 9.61
C VAL A 46 5.94 12.23 8.26
N LYS A 47 4.98 11.69 7.50
CA LYS A 47 5.25 10.95 6.24
C LYS A 47 4.96 11.74 4.97
N GLY A 48 4.31 12.90 5.06
CA GLY A 48 3.95 13.75 3.92
C GLY A 48 2.69 13.29 3.16
N CYS A 49 2.06 12.17 3.53
CA CYS A 49 0.84 11.68 2.88
C CYS A 49 -0.13 11.07 3.88
N THR A 50 -1.38 10.89 3.44
CA THR A 50 -2.39 10.28 4.30
C THR A 50 -2.11 8.79 4.52
N LEU A 51 -2.53 8.28 5.67
CA LEU A 51 -2.46 6.85 6.00
C LEU A 51 -3.08 5.96 4.92
N GLY A 52 -4.21 6.40 4.34
CA GLY A 52 -4.88 5.66 3.27
C GLY A 52 -4.08 5.64 1.96
N GLU A 53 -3.39 6.72 1.60
CA GLU A 53 -2.50 6.74 0.44
C GLU A 53 -1.30 5.82 0.64
N TYR A 54 -0.70 5.86 1.83
CA TYR A 54 0.40 4.97 2.19
C TYR A 54 0.02 3.50 2.04
N VAL A 55 -1.11 3.10 2.62
CA VAL A 55 -1.61 1.72 2.53
C VAL A 55 -1.88 1.31 1.07
N ARG A 56 -2.52 2.18 0.27
CA ARG A 56 -2.77 1.88 -1.15
C ARG A 56 -1.47 1.74 -1.94
N LYS A 57 -0.48 2.61 -1.72
CA LYS A 57 0.84 2.51 -2.36
C LYS A 57 1.54 1.21 -1.95
N ARG A 58 1.56 0.86 -0.66
CA ARG A 58 2.14 -0.41 -0.19
C ARG A 58 1.50 -1.62 -0.86
N ARG A 59 0.17 -1.72 -0.87
CA ARG A 59 -0.57 -2.79 -1.56
C ARG A 59 -0.24 -2.88 -3.03
N LEU A 60 -0.14 -1.73 -3.70
CA LEU A 60 0.17 -1.69 -5.12
C LEU A 60 1.61 -2.16 -5.40
N HIS A 61 2.56 -1.84 -4.51
CA HIS A 61 3.93 -2.31 -4.62
C HIS A 61 4.04 -3.81 -4.37
N GLU A 62 3.36 -4.36 -3.37
CA GLU A 62 3.35 -5.82 -3.13
C GLU A 62 2.68 -6.55 -4.30
N ALA A 63 1.57 -6.01 -4.84
CA ALA A 63 0.95 -6.54 -6.05
C ALA A 63 1.92 -6.53 -7.26
N ALA A 64 2.72 -5.46 -7.41
CA ALA A 64 3.76 -5.38 -8.44
C ALA A 64 4.86 -6.43 -8.25
N LYS A 65 5.21 -6.73 -7.00
CA LYS A 65 6.16 -7.79 -6.66
C LYS A 65 5.60 -9.17 -7.01
N SER A 66 4.38 -9.49 -6.59
CA SER A 66 3.71 -10.76 -6.96
C SER A 66 3.49 -10.89 -8.46
N LEU A 67 3.25 -9.81 -9.19
CA LEU A 67 3.17 -9.86 -10.66
C LEU A 67 4.44 -10.38 -11.33
N ARG A 68 5.61 -10.22 -10.68
CA ARG A 68 6.93 -10.67 -11.16
C ARG A 68 7.32 -12.03 -10.62
N GLU A 69 7.01 -12.30 -9.35
CA GLU A 69 7.43 -13.53 -8.65
C GLU A 69 6.44 -14.69 -8.87
N GLU A 70 5.17 -14.39 -9.09
CA GLU A 70 4.11 -15.39 -9.18
C GLU A 70 3.48 -15.43 -10.57
N ASN A 71 3.09 -16.63 -11.00
CA ASN A 71 2.40 -16.85 -12.27
C ASN A 71 0.87 -16.93 -12.11
N LEU A 72 0.32 -16.07 -11.24
CA LEU A 72 -1.13 -15.98 -11.01
C LEU A 72 -1.82 -15.09 -12.06
N PRO A 73 -3.13 -15.26 -12.31
CA PRO A 73 -3.92 -14.30 -13.06
C PRO A 73 -3.85 -12.88 -12.47
N ILE A 74 -3.82 -11.86 -13.33
CA ILE A 74 -3.77 -10.44 -12.89
C ILE A 74 -4.99 -10.10 -12.03
N LEU A 75 -6.16 -10.69 -12.33
CA LEU A 75 -7.36 -10.55 -11.51
C LEU A 75 -7.16 -11.07 -10.09
N ASP A 76 -6.57 -12.25 -9.93
CA ASP A 76 -6.39 -12.87 -8.61
C ASP A 76 -5.43 -12.04 -7.75
N ILE A 77 -4.32 -11.58 -8.34
CA ILE A 77 -3.40 -10.65 -7.67
C ILE A 77 -4.14 -9.36 -7.29
N ALA A 78 -4.95 -8.79 -8.18
CA ALA A 78 -5.72 -7.59 -7.87
C ALA A 78 -6.66 -7.81 -6.68
N LEU A 79 -7.40 -8.92 -6.65
CA LEU A 79 -8.33 -9.26 -5.57
C LEU A 79 -7.59 -9.52 -4.25
N GLN A 80 -6.48 -10.26 -4.29
CA GLN A 80 -5.63 -10.58 -3.14
C GLN A 80 -5.15 -9.31 -2.44
N TYR A 81 -4.73 -8.29 -3.19
CA TYR A 81 -4.28 -7.01 -2.64
C TYR A 81 -5.40 -5.99 -2.40
N GLY A 82 -6.66 -6.43 -2.43
CA GLY A 82 -7.83 -5.64 -2.03
C GLY A 82 -8.30 -4.62 -3.06
N PHE A 83 -8.03 -4.85 -4.35
CA PHE A 83 -8.66 -4.10 -5.44
C PHE A 83 -9.97 -4.77 -5.85
N SER A 84 -11.01 -3.96 -6.10
CA SER A 84 -12.35 -4.49 -6.41
C SER A 84 -12.50 -5.09 -7.81
N SER A 85 -11.58 -4.77 -8.73
CA SER A 85 -11.59 -5.31 -10.09
C SER A 85 -10.24 -5.14 -10.78
N GLN A 86 -9.97 -6.00 -11.76
CA GLN A 86 -8.78 -5.88 -12.63
C GLN A 86 -8.70 -4.54 -13.36
N ALA A 87 -9.85 -3.97 -13.77
CA ALA A 87 -9.88 -2.66 -14.44
C ALA A 87 -9.43 -1.53 -13.50
N THR A 88 -9.93 -1.54 -12.25
CA THR A 88 -9.52 -0.57 -11.22
C THR A 88 -8.03 -0.70 -10.92
N PHE A 89 -7.56 -1.94 -10.73
CA PHE A 89 -6.15 -2.23 -10.51
C PHE A 89 -5.29 -1.73 -11.66
N THR A 90 -5.63 -2.06 -12.91
CA THR A 90 -4.86 -1.65 -14.10
C THR A 90 -4.76 -0.14 -14.22
N ARG A 91 -5.84 0.60 -13.96
CA ARG A 91 -5.85 2.08 -14.00
C ARG A 91 -4.91 2.68 -12.95
N ILE A 92 -4.98 2.17 -11.72
CA ILE A 92 -4.13 2.65 -10.62
C ILE A 92 -2.67 2.24 -10.87
N PHE A 93 -2.42 1.01 -11.32
CA PHE A 93 -1.10 0.51 -11.63
C PHE A 93 -0.42 1.34 -12.71
N LYS A 94 -1.13 1.64 -13.81
CA LYS A 94 -0.62 2.53 -14.87
C LYS A 94 -0.25 3.91 -14.35
N LYS A 95 -1.04 4.48 -13.43
CA LYS A 95 -0.77 5.80 -12.85
C LYS A 95 0.54 5.83 -12.04
N HIS A 96 0.92 4.73 -11.40
CA HIS A 96 2.08 4.68 -10.52
C HIS A 96 3.34 4.09 -11.18
N PHE A 97 3.18 3.17 -12.14
CA PHE A 97 4.29 2.47 -12.80
C PHE A 97 4.46 2.87 -14.27
N ASN A 98 3.62 3.77 -14.79
CA ASN A 98 3.60 4.19 -16.20
C ASN A 98 3.49 3.03 -17.22
N THR A 99 2.99 1.87 -16.79
CA THR A 99 2.84 0.68 -17.63
C THR A 99 1.67 -0.19 -17.17
N THR A 100 1.20 -1.11 -18.01
CA THR A 100 0.16 -2.10 -17.63
C THR A 100 0.74 -3.18 -16.72
N PRO A 101 -0.07 -3.81 -15.85
CA PRO A 101 0.32 -5.01 -15.11
C PRO A 101 0.89 -6.14 -15.98
N ALA A 102 0.29 -6.40 -17.16
CA ALA A 102 0.76 -7.43 -18.09
C ALA A 102 2.17 -7.15 -18.61
N ARG A 103 2.41 -5.94 -19.15
CA ARG A 103 3.74 -5.51 -19.59
C ARG A 103 4.75 -5.42 -18.44
N PHE A 104 4.30 -5.09 -17.23
CA PHE A 104 5.16 -5.08 -16.05
C PHE A 104 5.62 -6.49 -15.66
N ARG A 105 4.76 -7.50 -15.79
CA ARG A 105 5.14 -8.90 -15.55
C ARG A 105 6.32 -9.33 -16.43
N GLU A 106 6.28 -9.00 -17.72
CA GLU A 106 7.32 -9.39 -18.67
C GLU A 106 8.66 -8.70 -18.39
N ASN A 107 8.67 -7.36 -18.32
CA ASN A 107 9.90 -6.55 -18.36
C ASN A 107 9.93 -5.39 -17.34
N GLY A 108 8.98 -5.36 -16.39
CA GLY A 108 8.90 -4.31 -15.39
C GLY A 108 10.04 -4.39 -14.38
N ASN A 109 10.60 -3.23 -14.03
CA ASN A 109 11.51 -3.12 -12.89
C ASN A 109 10.73 -2.62 -11.67
N LEU A 110 10.88 -3.32 -10.55
CA LEU A 110 10.26 -2.93 -9.30
C LEU A 110 11.09 -1.81 -8.65
N PRO A 111 10.56 -0.59 -8.50
CA PRO A 111 11.28 0.48 -7.86
C PRO A 111 11.53 0.14 -6.38
N GLU A 112 12.63 0.64 -5.80
CA GLU A 112 12.85 0.44 -4.37
C GLU A 112 11.73 1.09 -3.54
N LEU A 113 11.30 0.37 -2.51
CA LEU A 113 10.17 0.75 -1.66
C LEU A 113 10.28 2.17 -1.10
N LYS A 114 11.48 2.56 -0.66
CA LYS A 114 11.78 3.88 -0.09
C LYS A 114 11.46 5.04 -1.04
N TYR A 115 11.66 4.84 -2.35
CA TYR A 115 11.35 5.86 -3.36
C TYR A 115 9.88 5.82 -3.76
N PHE A 116 9.31 4.64 -3.87
CA PHE A 116 7.90 4.47 -4.26
C PHE A 116 6.92 5.07 -3.24
N LEU A 117 7.25 4.97 -1.96
CA LEU A 117 6.46 5.53 -0.87
C LEU A 117 6.73 7.00 -0.60
N ARG A 118 7.71 7.61 -1.28
CA ARG A 118 7.96 9.03 -1.11
C ARG A 118 6.70 9.80 -1.50
N CYS A 119 6.29 10.68 -0.60
CA CYS A 119 5.15 11.55 -0.78
C CYS A 119 5.72 12.94 -1.04
N GLU A 120 5.40 13.47 -2.22
CA GLU A 120 5.78 14.82 -2.68
C GLU A 120 4.81 15.87 -2.12
#